data_AF-A0A093IC06-F1
#
_entry.id   AF-A0A093IC06-F1
#
_cell.length_a   1.000
_cell.length_b   1.000
_cell.length_c   1.000
_cell.angle_alpha   90.00
_cell.angle_beta   90.00
_cell.angle_gamma   90.00
#
_symmetry.space_group_name_H-M   'P 1'
#
loop_
_entity.id
_entity.type
_entity.pdbx_description
1 polymer ?
#
loop_
_entity_poly.entity_id
_entity_poly.type
_entity_poly.pdbx_seq_one_letter_code
_entity_poly.pdbx_strand_id
1 'polypeptide(L)'
;ENKPVGFSVLQLVVTDKDSSHNGPPFLFTILSGNEENAFQINQQGVLTTTAALNRKVKDHYLLHVKVADNGKPPLSSLTYIDIGVIEESIYSPAILPLEIFITAFGEEYSGGVIGKIHATDQDVYDTLTYSLDPKMESLFSVSSTGGKLIAHKKLDVGQYLLNVTVTDGKFTTAADITVHIRQITQDLLNHSIAIRFANLAPEEFIGDYWRNFQRALRNILGVRRNDIQIVSLQPSDPPSNLDVLLNIEKSGNSQHPMRVLLHKINSTVPDLEEILGVRIIDVFHKLCAGLDCPLKFCEEKVTVDENIMSTHSTARLSFVTPRHHRTAVCLC
;
A
#
# COMPACT_ATOMS: atom_id res chain seq x y z
N GLU A 1 -24.35 15.11 13.59
CA GLU A 1 -25.17 16.20 14.19
C GLU A 1 -24.98 17.49 13.39
N ASN A 2 -25.67 18.58 13.74
CA ASN A 2 -25.44 19.97 13.27
C ASN A 2 -25.47 20.23 11.75
N LYS A 3 -25.81 19.23 10.93
CA LYS A 3 -26.08 19.43 9.50
C LYS A 3 -27.28 20.37 9.31
N PRO A 4 -27.28 21.19 8.24
CA PRO A 4 -28.36 22.13 7.97
C PRO A 4 -29.70 21.42 7.78
N VAL A 5 -30.79 22.15 8.00
CA VAL A 5 -32.14 21.69 7.64
C VAL A 5 -32.21 21.45 6.13
N GLY A 6 -32.82 20.34 5.73
CA GLY A 6 -32.87 19.87 4.34
C GLY A 6 -31.67 19.01 3.94
N PHE A 7 -30.79 18.64 4.88
CA PHE A 7 -29.67 17.75 4.59
C PHE A 7 -30.17 16.39 4.10
N SER A 8 -29.69 15.95 2.94
CA SER A 8 -30.01 14.65 2.35
C SER A 8 -29.28 13.55 3.09
N VAL A 9 -30.03 12.68 3.78
CA VAL A 9 -29.48 11.57 4.58
C VAL A 9 -29.25 10.36 3.69
N LEU A 10 -30.28 9.96 2.95
CA LEU A 10 -30.24 8.84 2.00
C LEU A 10 -31.36 8.94 0.98
N GLN A 11 -31.26 8.15 -0.09
CA GLN A 11 -32.32 7.99 -1.08
C GLN A 11 -32.86 6.56 -1.06
N LEU A 12 -34.18 6.43 -0.90
CA LEU A 12 -34.89 5.17 -1.01
C LEU A 12 -35.05 4.79 -2.48
N VAL A 13 -34.73 3.55 -2.80
CA VAL A 13 -34.95 2.96 -4.12
C VAL A 13 -36.14 2.01 -4.02
N VAL A 14 -37.14 2.25 -4.88
CA VAL A 14 -38.37 1.46 -4.93
C VAL A 14 -38.41 0.72 -6.25
N THR A 15 -38.68 -0.58 -6.19
CA THR A 15 -38.88 -1.42 -7.36
C THR A 15 -40.26 -2.05 -7.30
N ASP A 16 -41.04 -1.87 -8.36
CA ASP A 16 -42.38 -2.44 -8.48
C ASP A 16 -42.50 -3.21 -9.81
N LYS A 17 -43.10 -4.40 -9.78
CA LYS A 17 -43.09 -5.33 -10.93
C LYS A 17 -44.05 -4.92 -12.02
N ASP A 18 -45.14 -4.26 -11.67
CA ASP A 18 -46.14 -3.73 -12.58
C ASP A 18 -46.05 -2.20 -12.74
N SER A 19 -44.89 -1.62 -12.38
CA SER A 19 -44.64 -0.16 -12.38
C SER A 19 -45.01 0.58 -13.67
N SER A 20 -45.10 -0.14 -14.80
CA SER A 20 -45.58 0.39 -16.08
C SER A 20 -47.06 0.80 -16.07
N HIS A 21 -47.87 0.26 -15.15
CA HIS A 21 -49.32 0.51 -15.05
C HIS A 21 -49.71 1.22 -13.74
N ASN A 22 -49.02 0.96 -12.64
CA ASN A 22 -49.36 1.46 -11.29
C ASN A 22 -48.17 1.98 -10.48
N GLY A 23 -47.02 2.21 -11.11
CA GLY A 23 -45.80 2.64 -10.42
C GLY A 23 -45.83 4.10 -9.94
N PRO A 24 -44.87 4.95 -10.35
CA PRO A 24 -44.82 6.34 -9.88
C PRO A 24 -46.10 7.16 -10.18
N PRO A 25 -46.49 8.12 -9.32
CA PRO A 25 -45.76 8.56 -8.13
C PRO A 25 -45.99 7.64 -6.92
N PHE A 26 -44.90 7.25 -6.27
CA PHE A 26 -44.96 6.51 -5.01
C PHE A 26 -45.29 7.45 -3.85
N LEU A 27 -46.12 6.98 -2.91
CA LEU A 27 -46.45 7.71 -1.69
C LEU A 27 -45.61 7.19 -0.51
N PHE A 28 -44.70 8.02 -0.01
CA PHE A 28 -43.88 7.72 1.17
C PHE A 28 -44.53 8.24 2.44
N THR A 29 -44.48 7.47 3.52
CA THR A 29 -45.00 7.86 4.84
C THR A 29 -44.13 7.29 5.94
N ILE A 30 -43.70 8.13 6.90
CA ILE A 30 -43.03 7.67 8.12
C ILE A 30 -44.14 7.34 9.13
N LEU A 31 -44.25 6.07 9.53
CA LEU A 31 -45.28 5.57 10.45
C LEU A 31 -44.91 5.76 11.92
N SER A 32 -43.63 5.61 12.28
CA SER A 32 -43.12 5.74 13.65
C SER A 32 -41.61 5.99 13.67
N GLY A 33 -41.05 6.36 14.83
CA GLY A 33 -39.62 6.60 15.03
C GLY A 33 -39.18 8.05 14.76
N ASN A 34 -40.12 8.93 14.43
CA ASN A 34 -39.90 10.35 14.09
C ASN A 34 -40.76 11.28 14.95
N GLU A 35 -40.87 11.00 16.26
CA GLU A 35 -41.76 11.71 17.19
C GLU A 35 -41.46 13.21 17.29
N GLU A 36 -40.19 13.58 17.05
CA GLU A 36 -39.69 14.97 17.07
C GLU A 36 -39.88 15.69 15.73
N ASN A 37 -40.46 15.03 14.72
CA ASN A 37 -40.52 15.52 13.34
C ASN A 37 -39.15 16.00 12.85
N ALA A 38 -38.12 15.18 13.08
CA ALA A 38 -36.73 15.48 12.75
C ALA A 38 -36.37 15.12 11.30
N PHE A 39 -37.19 14.26 10.65
CA PHE A 39 -37.02 13.83 9.27
C PHE A 39 -38.30 13.95 8.44
N GLN A 40 -38.14 14.06 7.13
CA GLN A 40 -39.21 13.94 6.14
C GLN A 40 -38.71 13.22 4.88
N ILE A 41 -39.61 12.59 4.13
CA ILE A 41 -39.31 11.94 2.85
C ILE A 41 -40.05 12.69 1.74
N ASN A 42 -39.34 13.10 0.69
CA ASN A 42 -39.95 13.76 -0.46
C ASN A 42 -40.54 12.74 -1.47
N GLN A 43 -41.22 13.24 -2.52
CA GLN A 43 -41.84 12.38 -3.54
C GLN A 43 -40.82 11.57 -4.36
N GLN A 44 -39.54 11.96 -4.37
CA GLN A 44 -38.44 11.26 -5.03
C GLN A 44 -37.79 10.19 -4.14
N GLY A 45 -38.34 9.97 -2.93
CA GLY A 45 -37.82 8.99 -1.97
C GLY A 45 -36.57 9.45 -1.21
N VAL A 46 -36.22 10.74 -1.26
CA VAL A 46 -35.07 11.28 -0.52
C VAL A 46 -35.49 11.61 0.90
N LEU A 47 -34.82 11.00 1.87
CA LEU A 47 -34.95 11.30 3.29
C LEU A 47 -34.11 12.53 3.64
N THR A 48 -34.73 13.56 4.18
CA THR A 48 -34.08 14.83 4.54
C THR A 48 -34.35 15.20 5.99
N THR A 49 -33.45 15.94 6.61
CA THR A 49 -33.67 16.52 7.94
C THR A 49 -34.63 17.70 7.87
N THR A 50 -35.51 17.83 8.86
CA THR A 50 -36.41 18.98 9.06
C THR A 50 -35.98 19.87 10.22
N ALA A 51 -35.05 19.38 11.05
CA ALA A 51 -34.44 20.10 12.15
C ALA A 51 -32.93 19.81 12.24
N ALA A 52 -32.19 20.68 12.92
CA ALA A 52 -30.79 20.41 13.26
C ALA A 52 -30.74 19.29 14.31
N LEU A 53 -30.08 18.18 13.97
CA LEU A 53 -29.96 17.03 14.88
C LEU A 53 -28.88 17.31 15.93
N ASN A 54 -29.19 17.01 17.19
CA ASN A 54 -28.26 17.12 18.31
C ASN A 54 -28.11 15.74 18.98
N ARG A 55 -26.89 15.20 18.95
CA ARG A 55 -26.61 13.86 19.49
C ARG A 55 -26.94 13.74 20.97
N LYS A 56 -26.74 14.81 21.76
CA LYS A 56 -27.02 14.82 23.21
C LYS A 56 -28.51 14.74 23.54
N VAL A 57 -29.38 15.11 22.59
CA VAL A 57 -30.83 15.02 22.74
C VAL A 57 -31.29 13.63 22.34
N LYS A 58 -30.89 13.18 21.15
CA LYS A 58 -31.21 11.85 20.61
C LYS A 58 -30.13 11.44 19.63
N ASP A 59 -29.45 10.34 19.93
CA ASP A 59 -28.32 9.82 19.17
C ASP A 59 -28.71 8.73 18.16
N HIS A 60 -29.96 8.24 18.21
CA HIS A 60 -30.42 7.16 17.36
C HIS A 60 -31.91 7.28 17.01
N TYR A 61 -32.24 6.99 15.75
CA TYR A 61 -33.60 6.95 15.21
C TYR A 61 -33.83 5.64 14.45
N LEU A 62 -34.94 4.98 14.71
CA LEU A 62 -35.39 3.81 13.96
C LEU A 62 -36.71 4.13 13.28
N LEU A 63 -36.63 4.63 12.05
CA LEU A 63 -37.80 5.07 11.29
C LEU A 63 -38.52 3.89 10.66
N HIS A 64 -39.81 3.73 10.91
CA HIS A 64 -40.65 2.76 10.20
C HIS A 64 -41.31 3.46 9.01
N VAL A 65 -40.93 3.08 7.80
CA VAL A 65 -41.35 3.77 6.57
C VAL A 65 -42.24 2.86 5.74
N LYS A 66 -43.35 3.43 5.27
CA LYS A 66 -44.27 2.85 4.30
C LYS A 66 -44.09 3.52 2.95
N VAL A 67 -44.06 2.72 1.89
CA VAL A 67 -44.19 3.19 0.51
C VAL A 67 -45.40 2.53 -0.13
N ALA A 68 -46.26 3.30 -0.80
CA ALA A 68 -47.39 2.79 -1.56
C ALA A 68 -47.28 3.16 -3.05
N ASP A 69 -47.72 2.24 -3.90
CA ASP A 69 -47.86 2.44 -5.35
C ASP A 69 -49.06 3.36 -5.67
N ASN A 70 -49.27 3.64 -6.95
CA ASN A 70 -50.43 4.40 -7.43
C ASN A 70 -51.53 3.48 -7.97
N GLY A 71 -51.58 2.23 -7.50
CA GLY A 71 -52.57 1.23 -7.87
C GLY A 71 -53.97 1.53 -7.34
N LYS A 72 -54.97 0.81 -7.87
CA LYS A 72 -56.36 0.87 -7.41
C LYS A 72 -56.90 -0.55 -7.19
N PRO A 73 -56.90 -1.09 -5.96
CA PRO A 73 -56.44 -0.45 -4.72
C PRO A 73 -54.90 -0.33 -4.64
N PRO A 74 -54.36 0.62 -3.84
CA PRO A 74 -52.93 0.78 -3.70
C PRO A 74 -52.32 -0.35 -2.86
N LEU A 75 -51.18 -0.87 -3.31
CA LEU A 75 -50.35 -1.82 -2.57
C LEU A 75 -49.18 -1.10 -1.92
N SER A 76 -48.68 -1.64 -0.80
CA SER A 76 -47.61 -0.99 -0.04
C SER A 76 -46.60 -1.95 0.53
N SER A 77 -45.36 -1.46 0.65
CA SER A 77 -44.26 -2.12 1.34
C SER A 77 -43.82 -1.31 2.56
N LEU A 78 -43.22 -2.00 3.53
CA LEU A 78 -42.75 -1.44 4.79
C LEU A 78 -41.26 -1.77 4.97
N THR A 79 -40.51 -0.83 5.51
CA THR A 79 -39.09 -1.02 5.86
C THR A 79 -38.71 -0.21 7.08
N TYR A 80 -37.59 -0.58 7.71
CA TYR A 80 -36.98 0.19 8.79
C TYR A 80 -35.73 0.90 8.28
N ILE A 81 -35.53 2.13 8.72
CA ILE A 81 -34.31 2.92 8.49
C ILE A 81 -33.67 3.20 9.85
N ASP A 82 -32.48 2.66 10.05
CA ASP A 82 -31.65 2.90 11.23
C ASP A 82 -30.72 4.10 10.97
N ILE A 83 -30.81 5.14 11.81
CA ILE A 83 -30.03 6.37 11.70
C ILE A 83 -29.34 6.65 13.02
N GLY A 84 -28.01 6.58 13.02
CA GLY A 84 -27.17 7.09 14.10
C GLY A 84 -26.77 8.55 13.89
N VAL A 85 -26.89 9.38 14.93
CA VAL A 85 -26.36 10.74 14.96
C VAL A 85 -24.98 10.72 15.58
N ILE A 86 -23.97 10.89 14.73
CA ILE A 86 -22.56 10.96 15.14
C ILE A 86 -22.14 12.40 15.47
N GLU A 87 -21.05 12.54 16.20
CA GLU A 87 -20.39 13.83 16.45
C GLU A 87 -19.83 14.42 15.15
N GLU A 88 -19.65 15.74 15.12
CA GLU A 88 -18.84 16.32 14.06
C GLU A 88 -17.36 16.00 14.26
N SER A 89 -16.68 15.76 13.14
CA SER A 89 -15.22 15.71 13.09
C SER A 89 -14.61 16.99 13.71
N ILE A 90 -13.60 16.80 14.55
CA ILE A 90 -12.89 17.87 15.27
C ILE A 90 -11.37 17.77 15.11
N TYR A 91 -10.84 16.59 14.78
CA TYR A 91 -9.42 16.39 14.51
C TYR A 91 -9.19 16.28 13.01
N SER A 92 -8.00 16.66 12.56
CA SER A 92 -7.61 16.48 11.17
C SER A 92 -6.87 15.15 10.98
N PRO A 93 -6.93 14.53 9.78
CA PRO A 93 -6.29 13.26 9.55
C PRO A 93 -4.76 13.37 9.66
N ALA A 94 -4.13 12.42 10.34
CA ALA A 94 -2.68 12.31 10.40
C ALA A 94 -2.18 11.38 9.31
N ILE A 95 -1.49 11.92 8.31
CA ILE A 95 -0.90 11.17 7.19
C ILE A 95 0.63 11.08 7.35
N LEU A 96 1.20 9.92 7.03
CA LEU A 96 2.65 9.70 7.05
C LEU A 96 3.25 9.86 5.65
N PRO A 97 4.43 10.51 5.52
CA PRO A 97 5.18 10.49 4.27
C PRO A 97 5.68 9.07 4.00
N LEU A 98 5.79 8.73 2.71
CA LEU A 98 6.17 7.40 2.23
C LEU A 98 7.29 7.52 1.19
N GLU A 99 8.36 6.77 1.40
CA GLU A 99 9.48 6.66 0.46
C GLU A 99 9.43 5.27 -0.21
N ILE A 100 9.42 5.24 -1.54
CA ILE A 100 9.22 4.03 -2.34
C ILE A 100 10.46 3.81 -3.20
N PHE A 101 11.02 2.60 -3.15
CA PHE A 101 12.15 2.18 -3.96
C PHE A 101 11.73 1.06 -4.90
N ILE A 102 11.82 1.31 -6.20
CA ILE A 102 11.50 0.37 -7.26
C ILE A 102 12.79 -0.02 -7.96
N THR A 103 13.05 -1.32 -8.05
CA THR A 103 14.14 -1.87 -8.83
C THR A 103 13.57 -2.39 -10.16
N ALA A 104 14.00 -1.83 -11.28
CA ALA A 104 13.56 -2.22 -12.62
C ALA A 104 14.74 -2.77 -13.43
N PHE A 105 14.56 -3.89 -14.12
CA PHE A 105 15.51 -4.37 -15.12
C PHE A 105 15.04 -3.77 -16.46
N GLY A 106 15.89 -2.99 -17.12
CA GLY A 106 15.48 -2.14 -18.26
C GLY A 106 15.26 -0.66 -17.92
N GLU A 107 14.88 0.12 -18.93
CA GLU A 107 14.80 1.59 -18.85
C GLU A 107 13.44 2.10 -18.34
N GLU A 108 12.45 1.23 -18.27
CA GLU A 108 11.08 1.55 -17.86
C GLU A 108 10.56 0.54 -16.83
N TYR A 109 9.78 1.01 -15.86
CA TYR A 109 9.02 0.15 -14.95
C TYR A 109 7.66 -0.22 -15.54
N SER A 110 7.33 -1.51 -15.46
CA SER A 110 6.13 -2.12 -16.05
C SER A 110 4.82 -1.82 -15.31
N GLY A 111 4.88 -1.08 -14.20
CA GLY A 111 3.73 -0.68 -13.40
C GLY A 111 3.27 -1.77 -12.42
N GLY A 112 2.36 -1.40 -11.52
CA GLY A 112 1.89 -2.30 -10.48
C GLY A 112 1.56 -1.60 -9.18
N VAL A 113 1.24 -2.37 -8.15
CA VAL A 113 1.10 -1.85 -6.78
C VAL A 113 2.49 -1.47 -6.30
N ILE A 114 2.64 -0.27 -5.73
CA ILE A 114 3.95 0.21 -5.27
C ILE A 114 4.02 0.53 -3.79
N GLY A 115 2.87 0.52 -3.10
CA GLY A 115 2.81 0.73 -1.65
C GLY A 115 1.40 1.02 -1.17
N LYS A 116 1.30 1.35 0.12
CA LYS A 116 0.06 1.79 0.76
C LYS A 116 0.33 3.01 1.63
N ILE A 117 -0.49 4.04 1.44
CA ILE A 117 -0.44 5.26 2.23
C ILE A 117 -1.05 4.99 3.58
N HIS A 118 -0.35 5.41 4.63
CA HIS A 118 -0.82 5.26 6.00
C HIS A 118 -1.32 6.60 6.51
N ALA A 119 -2.62 6.65 6.82
CA ALA A 119 -3.24 7.76 7.52
C ALA A 119 -4.17 7.25 8.61
N THR A 120 -4.31 8.03 9.68
CA THR A 120 -5.14 7.73 10.85
C THR A 120 -5.90 8.97 11.27
N ASP A 121 -7.12 8.79 11.77
CA ASP A 121 -7.89 9.85 12.40
C ASP A 121 -8.19 9.50 13.86
N GLN A 122 -8.37 10.53 14.71
CA GLN A 122 -8.79 10.36 16.09
C GLN A 122 -10.30 10.25 16.24
N ASP A 123 -11.06 10.76 15.27
CA ASP A 123 -12.52 10.71 15.24
C ASP A 123 -13.01 9.35 14.76
N VAL A 124 -13.76 8.64 15.62
CA VAL A 124 -14.12 7.22 15.44
C VAL A 124 -14.99 6.96 14.20
N TYR A 125 -15.81 7.94 13.82
CA TYR A 125 -16.77 7.80 12.73
C TYR A 125 -16.28 8.38 11.40
N ASP A 126 -15.07 8.94 11.38
CA ASP A 126 -14.52 9.58 10.20
C ASP A 126 -14.07 8.54 9.18
N THR A 127 -14.43 8.78 7.92
CA THR A 127 -14.04 7.92 6.80
C THR A 127 -13.02 8.65 5.95
N LEU A 128 -11.79 8.13 5.94
CA LEU A 128 -10.70 8.74 5.21
C LEU A 128 -10.78 8.42 3.71
N THR A 129 -10.75 9.48 2.91
CA THR A 129 -10.68 9.42 1.45
C THR A 129 -9.37 9.99 0.95
N TYR A 130 -8.77 9.32 -0.02
CA TYR A 130 -7.43 9.62 -0.53
C TYR A 130 -7.53 10.16 -1.96
N SER A 131 -6.75 11.19 -2.29
CA SER A 131 -6.66 11.72 -3.64
C SER A 131 -5.23 12.16 -3.98
N LEU A 132 -4.85 11.98 -5.24
CA LEU A 132 -3.54 12.34 -5.76
C LEU A 132 -3.62 13.71 -6.48
N ASP A 133 -2.51 14.44 -6.55
CA ASP A 133 -2.39 15.61 -7.43
C ASP A 133 -2.78 15.24 -8.89
N PRO A 134 -3.75 15.94 -9.51
CA PRO A 134 -4.17 15.72 -10.89
C PRO A 134 -3.03 15.67 -11.92
N LYS A 135 -1.91 16.35 -11.65
CA LYS A 135 -0.74 16.34 -12.54
C LYS A 135 -0.08 14.96 -12.64
N MET A 136 -0.23 14.13 -11.62
CA MET A 136 0.41 12.82 -11.51
C MET A 136 -0.55 11.66 -11.80
N GLU A 137 -1.85 11.93 -12.03
CA GLU A 137 -2.87 10.91 -12.31
C GLU A 137 -2.62 10.09 -13.58
N SER A 138 -1.85 10.63 -14.53
CA SER A 138 -1.45 9.88 -15.74
C SER A 138 -0.37 8.83 -15.47
N LEU A 139 0.41 8.99 -14.40
CA LEU A 139 1.56 8.14 -14.06
C LEU A 139 1.29 7.25 -12.84
N PHE A 140 0.44 7.72 -11.91
CA PHE A 140 0.12 7.04 -10.67
C PHE A 140 -1.37 7.19 -10.35
N SER A 141 -1.89 6.25 -9.57
CA SER A 141 -3.24 6.31 -9.01
C SER A 141 -3.25 5.87 -7.56
N VAL A 142 -4.14 6.46 -6.77
CA VAL A 142 -4.38 6.09 -5.37
C VAL A 142 -5.81 5.61 -5.22
N SER A 143 -6.01 4.50 -4.52
CA SER A 143 -7.33 4.02 -4.16
C SER A 143 -7.97 5.00 -3.17
N SER A 144 -9.10 5.59 -3.57
CA SER A 144 -9.86 6.55 -2.73
C SER A 144 -10.26 5.94 -1.39
N THR A 145 -10.47 4.62 -1.36
CA THR A 145 -10.68 3.84 -0.15
C THR A 145 -9.43 3.01 0.14
N GLY A 146 -8.83 3.21 1.32
CA GLY A 146 -7.71 2.40 1.80
C GLY A 146 -6.31 2.76 1.30
N GLY A 147 -6.14 3.80 0.47
CA GLY A 147 -4.83 4.42 0.24
C GLY A 147 -3.80 3.57 -0.51
N LYS A 148 -4.23 2.55 -1.26
CA LYS A 148 -3.33 1.72 -2.08
C LYS A 148 -2.78 2.55 -3.25
N LEU A 149 -1.46 2.61 -3.41
CA LEU A 149 -0.79 3.37 -4.46
C LEU A 149 -0.36 2.44 -5.61
N ILE A 150 -0.70 2.83 -6.84
CA ILE A 150 -0.48 2.05 -8.06
C ILE A 150 0.29 2.93 -9.06
N ALA A 151 1.37 2.40 -9.59
CA ALA A 151 2.08 2.96 -10.74
C ALA A 151 1.47 2.44 -12.05
N HIS A 152 1.27 3.33 -13.01
CA HIS A 152 0.94 2.95 -14.37
C HIS A 152 2.18 2.39 -15.10
N LYS A 153 1.96 1.81 -16.29
CA LYS A 153 3.04 1.19 -17.07
C LYS A 153 3.93 2.27 -17.70
N LYS A 154 5.18 1.92 -17.97
CA LYS A 154 6.17 2.74 -18.69
C LYS A 154 6.60 3.98 -17.92
N LEU A 155 6.96 3.80 -16.66
CA LEU A 155 7.59 4.87 -15.88
C LEU A 155 9.09 4.84 -16.09
N ASP A 156 9.66 5.96 -16.50
CA ASP A 156 11.11 6.11 -16.67
C ASP A 156 11.86 5.95 -15.34
N VAL A 157 13.13 5.55 -15.45
CA VAL A 157 14.05 5.53 -14.32
C VAL A 157 14.26 6.97 -13.80
N GLY A 158 14.16 7.17 -12.50
CA GLY A 158 14.28 8.51 -11.92
C GLY A 158 13.60 8.67 -10.56
N GLN A 159 13.34 9.92 -10.19
CA GLN A 159 12.65 10.30 -8.96
C GLN A 159 11.36 11.04 -9.29
N TYR A 160 10.26 10.58 -8.70
CA TYR A 160 8.95 11.21 -8.79
C TYR A 160 8.53 11.69 -7.41
N LEU A 161 8.04 12.93 -7.34
CA LEU A 161 7.47 13.51 -6.13
C LEU A 161 5.96 13.59 -6.30
N LEU A 162 5.24 12.90 -5.44
CA LEU A 162 3.79 12.86 -5.42
C LEU A 162 3.30 13.62 -4.18
N ASN A 163 2.26 14.44 -4.36
CA ASN A 163 1.55 15.02 -3.24
C ASN A 163 0.21 14.29 -3.12
N VAL A 164 -0.01 13.63 -1.97
CA VAL A 164 -1.25 12.91 -1.70
C VAL A 164 -1.99 13.59 -0.57
N THR A 165 -3.26 13.88 -0.80
CA THR A 165 -4.17 14.47 0.17
C THR A 165 -5.11 13.43 0.74
N VAL A 166 -5.37 13.51 2.04
CA VAL A 166 -6.35 12.70 2.76
C VAL A 166 -7.37 13.63 3.40
N THR A 167 -8.66 13.31 3.24
CA THR A 167 -9.76 14.06 3.86
C THR A 167 -10.75 13.13 4.56
N ASP A 168 -11.21 13.55 5.73
CA ASP A 168 -12.33 12.95 6.47
C ASP A 168 -13.70 13.51 6.05
N GLY A 169 -13.72 14.45 5.08
CA GLY A 169 -14.90 15.18 4.62
C GLY A 169 -15.08 16.59 5.20
N LYS A 170 -14.34 16.94 6.27
CA LYS A 170 -14.30 18.28 6.90
C LYS A 170 -12.90 18.88 6.87
N PHE A 171 -11.88 18.12 7.28
CA PHE A 171 -10.49 18.50 7.24
C PHE A 171 -9.75 17.76 6.13
N THR A 172 -8.64 18.37 5.68
CA THR A 172 -7.79 17.80 4.65
C THR A 172 -6.33 18.01 5.03
N THR A 173 -5.54 16.96 4.94
CA THR A 173 -4.09 16.99 5.16
C THR A 173 -3.36 16.39 3.97
N ALA A 174 -2.11 16.78 3.77
CA ALA A 174 -1.29 16.33 2.65
C ALA A 174 0.05 15.78 3.14
N ALA A 175 0.59 14.80 2.41
CA ALA A 175 1.96 14.34 2.60
C ALA A 175 2.66 14.14 1.25
N ASP A 176 3.97 14.34 1.30
CA ASP A 176 4.85 14.07 0.18
C ASP A 176 5.21 12.58 0.15
N ILE A 177 5.05 11.97 -1.02
CA ILE A 177 5.46 10.60 -1.32
C ILE A 177 6.54 10.66 -2.39
N THR A 178 7.68 10.05 -2.12
CA THR A 178 8.82 10.03 -3.05
C THR A 178 8.98 8.64 -3.63
N VAL A 179 8.97 8.53 -4.95
CA VAL A 179 9.18 7.27 -5.68
C VAL A 179 10.53 7.33 -6.39
N HIS A 180 11.41 6.38 -6.06
CA HIS A 180 12.71 6.19 -6.67
C HIS A 180 12.68 4.94 -7.55
N ILE A 181 12.79 5.12 -8.86
CA ILE A 181 12.94 4.02 -9.82
C ILE A 181 14.41 3.92 -10.19
N ARG A 182 15.02 2.77 -9.96
CA ARG A 182 16.42 2.49 -10.30
C ARG A 182 16.53 1.35 -11.28
N GLN A 183 17.34 1.57 -12.31
CA GLN A 183 17.69 0.56 -13.28
C GLN A 183 18.73 -0.40 -12.70
N ILE A 184 18.55 -1.70 -12.95
CA ILE A 184 19.57 -2.73 -12.77
C ILE A 184 19.98 -3.30 -14.12
N THR A 185 21.27 -3.63 -14.23
CA THR A 185 21.87 -4.25 -15.42
C THR A 185 22.36 -5.66 -15.09
N GLN A 186 22.60 -6.48 -16.11
CA GLN A 186 23.21 -7.80 -15.89
C GLN A 186 24.59 -7.70 -15.24
N ASP A 187 25.37 -6.65 -15.54
CA ASP A 187 26.67 -6.41 -14.92
C ASP A 187 26.53 -6.16 -13.40
N LEU A 188 25.53 -5.38 -13.01
CA LEU A 188 25.20 -5.13 -11.60
C LEU A 188 24.78 -6.43 -10.90
N LEU A 189 23.96 -7.26 -11.55
CA LEU A 189 23.56 -8.57 -11.02
C LEU A 189 24.75 -9.52 -10.84
N ASN A 190 25.71 -9.52 -11.76
CA ASN A 190 26.92 -10.35 -11.65
C ASN A 190 27.81 -9.93 -10.46
N HIS A 191 27.70 -8.68 -10.01
CA HIS A 191 28.39 -8.13 -8.84
C HIS A 191 27.48 -8.00 -7.60
N SER A 192 26.32 -8.64 -7.61
CA SER A 192 25.40 -8.61 -6.47
C SER A 192 25.78 -9.62 -5.39
N ILE A 193 25.35 -9.36 -4.15
CA ILE A 193 25.60 -10.20 -2.98
C ILE A 193 24.25 -10.68 -2.44
N ALA A 194 24.08 -11.99 -2.38
CA ALA A 194 22.91 -12.63 -1.79
C ALA A 194 23.17 -12.97 -0.33
N ILE A 195 22.27 -12.57 0.57
CA ILE A 195 22.32 -12.88 2.00
C ILE A 195 20.99 -13.51 2.40
N ARG A 196 21.06 -14.65 3.07
CA ARG A 196 19.88 -15.36 3.59
C ARG A 196 19.76 -15.16 5.09
N PHE A 197 18.64 -14.62 5.54
CA PHE A 197 18.30 -14.46 6.96
C PHE A 197 17.35 -15.57 7.41
N ALA A 198 17.51 -16.03 8.64
CA ALA A 198 16.62 -17.02 9.24
C ALA A 198 15.36 -16.38 9.80
N ASN A 199 14.19 -16.97 9.52
CA ASN A 199 12.91 -16.62 10.17
C ASN A 199 12.57 -15.12 10.15
N LEU A 200 12.79 -14.46 9.02
CA LEU A 200 12.62 -13.01 8.90
C LEU A 200 11.67 -12.69 7.75
N ALA A 201 10.65 -11.86 7.99
CA ALA A 201 9.76 -11.40 6.94
C ALA A 201 10.37 -10.21 6.17
N PRO A 202 10.07 -10.05 4.86
CA PRO A 202 10.51 -8.88 4.09
C PRO A 202 10.13 -7.53 4.75
N GLU A 203 8.89 -7.39 5.20
CA GLU A 203 8.36 -6.17 5.82
C GLU A 203 9.02 -5.86 7.16
N GLU A 204 9.31 -6.90 7.96
CA GLU A 204 10.03 -6.79 9.22
C GLU A 204 11.47 -6.35 8.97
N PHE A 205 12.14 -6.95 7.97
CA PHE A 205 13.49 -6.56 7.56
C PHE A 205 13.56 -5.08 7.17
N ILE A 206 12.68 -4.60 6.28
CA ILE A 206 12.74 -3.20 5.84
C ILE A 206 12.28 -2.20 6.92
N GLY A 207 11.38 -2.61 7.82
CA GLY A 207 10.86 -1.76 8.89
C GLY A 207 11.85 -1.58 10.04
N ASP A 208 12.38 -2.69 10.54
CA ASP A 208 13.07 -2.72 11.83
C ASP A 208 14.60 -2.83 11.67
N TYR A 209 15.07 -3.51 10.62
CA TYR A 209 16.49 -3.89 10.50
C TYR A 209 17.25 -3.14 9.40
N TRP A 210 16.61 -2.79 8.28
CA TRP A 210 17.28 -2.31 7.07
C TRP A 210 18.18 -1.10 7.33
N ARG A 211 17.70 -0.11 8.08
CA ARG A 211 18.49 1.11 8.40
C ARG A 211 19.76 0.80 9.20
N ASN A 212 19.67 -0.13 10.16
CA ASN A 212 20.80 -0.53 11.00
C ASN A 212 21.75 -1.44 10.21
N PHE A 213 21.20 -2.32 9.37
CA PHE A 213 21.97 -3.17 8.47
C PHE A 213 22.77 -2.37 7.45
N GLN A 214 22.13 -1.44 6.75
CA GLN A 214 22.80 -0.52 5.84
C GLN A 214 23.89 0.29 6.55
N ARG A 215 23.67 0.69 7.81
CA ARG A 215 24.67 1.39 8.63
C ARG A 215 25.85 0.49 9.01
N ALA A 216 25.61 -0.77 9.35
CA ALA A 216 26.65 -1.74 9.68
C ALA A 216 27.52 -2.03 8.45
N LEU A 217 26.89 -2.37 7.32
CA LEU A 217 27.59 -2.60 6.05
C LEU A 217 28.40 -1.37 5.60
N ARG A 218 27.86 -0.16 5.76
CA ARG A 218 28.58 1.08 5.47
C ARG A 218 29.89 1.17 6.25
N ASN A 219 29.85 0.87 7.54
CA ASN A 219 31.02 0.96 8.41
C ASN A 219 32.05 -0.14 8.09
N ILE A 220 31.60 -1.37 7.86
CA ILE A 220 32.46 -2.53 7.55
C ILE A 220 33.14 -2.37 6.17
N LEU A 221 32.39 -1.92 5.17
CA LEU A 221 32.86 -1.86 3.79
C LEU A 221 33.49 -0.51 3.43
N GLY A 222 33.29 0.53 4.24
CA GLY A 222 33.80 1.88 3.99
C GLY A 222 33.18 2.52 2.75
N VAL A 223 31.89 2.27 2.50
CA VAL A 223 31.10 2.82 1.38
C VAL A 223 30.12 3.88 1.88
N ARG A 224 29.41 4.59 1.00
CA ARG A 224 28.35 5.52 1.42
C ARG A 224 27.06 4.74 1.71
N ARG A 225 26.05 5.38 2.32
CA ARG A 225 24.75 4.73 2.51
C ARG A 225 24.06 4.47 1.17
N ASN A 226 24.02 5.48 0.32
CA ASN A 226 23.34 5.43 -0.99
C ASN A 226 24.00 4.44 -1.98
N ASP A 227 25.23 4.04 -1.67
CA ASP A 227 26.01 3.03 -2.39
C ASP A 227 25.50 1.60 -2.12
N ILE A 228 24.73 1.36 -1.04
CA ILE A 228 24.19 0.05 -0.65
C ILE A 228 22.70 0.02 -1.01
N GLN A 229 22.32 -0.90 -1.89
CA GLN A 229 20.98 -0.93 -2.51
C GLN A 229 20.39 -2.33 -2.45
N ILE A 230 19.08 -2.42 -2.15
CA ILE A 230 18.33 -3.67 -2.29
C ILE A 230 17.96 -3.82 -3.77
N VAL A 231 18.42 -4.90 -4.37
CA VAL A 231 18.07 -5.30 -5.75
C VAL A 231 16.82 -6.17 -5.74
N SER A 232 16.80 -7.17 -4.86
CA SER A 232 15.69 -8.12 -4.73
C SER A 232 15.47 -8.48 -3.27
N LEU A 233 14.20 -8.55 -2.88
CA LEU A 233 13.75 -8.97 -1.56
C LEU A 233 12.69 -10.05 -1.77
N GLN A 234 12.97 -11.29 -1.36
CA GLN A 234 12.01 -12.39 -1.54
C GLN A 234 12.02 -13.39 -0.38
N PRO A 235 10.84 -13.87 0.06
CA PRO A 235 10.78 -14.97 1.00
C PRO A 235 11.31 -16.26 0.37
N SER A 236 11.93 -17.10 1.17
CA SER A 236 12.52 -18.38 0.78
C SER A 236 11.86 -19.54 1.55
N ASP A 237 11.87 -20.73 0.94
CA ASP A 237 11.18 -21.93 1.43
C ASP A 237 11.65 -22.40 2.81
N PRO A 238 10.78 -23.11 3.57
CA PRO A 238 10.77 -23.10 5.02
C PRO A 238 12.03 -23.62 5.74
N PRO A 239 12.32 -23.09 6.95
CA PRO A 239 11.49 -22.12 7.67
C PRO A 239 11.52 -20.74 6.99
N SER A 240 10.54 -19.86 7.27
CA SER A 240 10.25 -18.60 6.56
C SER A 240 11.45 -17.64 6.55
N ASN A 241 12.38 -17.90 5.64
CA ASN A 241 13.65 -17.21 5.51
C ASN A 241 13.50 -16.05 4.53
N LEU A 242 14.45 -15.13 4.58
CA LEU A 242 14.50 -13.99 3.67
C LEU A 242 15.77 -14.05 2.84
N ASP A 243 15.61 -14.06 1.52
CA ASP A 243 16.73 -13.86 0.59
C ASP A 243 16.78 -12.38 0.18
N VAL A 244 17.87 -11.71 0.54
CA VAL A 244 18.15 -10.31 0.20
C VAL A 244 19.28 -10.27 -0.81
N LEU A 245 19.01 -9.73 -2.00
CA LEU A 245 20.02 -9.45 -3.01
C LEU A 245 20.42 -7.98 -2.92
N LEU A 246 21.69 -7.72 -2.69
CA LEU A 246 22.25 -6.38 -2.53
C LEU A 246 23.21 -6.03 -3.66
N ASN A 247 23.23 -4.77 -4.03
CA ASN A 247 24.30 -4.17 -4.81
C ASN A 247 25.06 -3.15 -3.95
N ILE A 248 26.38 -3.13 -4.09
CA ILE A 248 27.27 -2.24 -3.33
C ILE A 248 28.19 -1.52 -4.32
N GLU A 249 27.85 -0.28 -4.64
CA GLU A 249 28.58 0.57 -5.58
C GLU A 249 29.53 1.51 -4.84
N LYS A 250 30.84 1.28 -4.88
CA LYS A 250 31.76 2.25 -4.27
C LYS A 250 31.86 3.50 -5.14
N SER A 251 31.43 4.65 -4.61
CA SER A 251 31.67 5.96 -5.24
C SER A 251 33.18 6.26 -5.34
N GLY A 252 33.81 5.96 -6.48
CA GLY A 252 35.21 6.29 -6.80
C GLY A 252 35.97 5.14 -7.50
N ASN A 253 36.94 5.47 -8.37
CA ASN A 253 37.70 4.60 -9.30
C ASN A 253 38.40 3.33 -8.74
N SER A 254 38.20 2.96 -7.48
CA SER A 254 38.70 1.71 -6.91
C SER A 254 37.60 0.64 -6.92
N GLN A 255 37.33 0.01 -8.07
CA GLN A 255 36.60 -1.26 -8.09
C GLN A 255 37.38 -2.25 -7.19
N HIS A 256 36.85 -2.55 -6.00
CA HIS A 256 37.38 -3.66 -5.23
C HIS A 256 36.87 -4.92 -5.91
N PRO A 257 37.72 -5.91 -6.21
CA PRO A 257 37.25 -7.17 -6.76
C PRO A 257 36.14 -7.71 -5.86
N MET A 258 35.01 -8.15 -6.42
CA MET A 258 33.86 -8.65 -5.64
C MET A 258 34.25 -9.68 -4.60
N ARG A 259 35.27 -10.48 -4.90
CA ARG A 259 35.87 -11.46 -3.98
C ARG A 259 36.32 -10.84 -2.64
N VAL A 260 36.87 -9.62 -2.65
CA VAL A 260 37.30 -8.90 -1.45
C VAL A 260 36.10 -8.43 -0.63
N LEU A 261 35.07 -7.90 -1.29
CA LEU A 261 33.82 -7.48 -0.62
C LEU A 261 33.15 -8.68 0.05
N LEU A 262 32.99 -9.77 -0.70
CA LEU A 262 32.43 -11.02 -0.20
C LEU A 262 33.23 -11.57 0.99
N HIS A 263 34.56 -11.58 0.91
CA HIS A 263 35.40 -12.03 2.01
C HIS A 263 35.24 -11.15 3.27
N LYS A 264 35.13 -9.83 3.10
CA LYS A 264 34.86 -8.91 4.22
C LYS A 264 33.50 -9.15 4.85
N ILE A 265 32.44 -9.31 4.06
CA ILE A 265 31.10 -9.56 4.62
C ILE A 265 31.08 -10.93 5.33
N ASN A 266 31.63 -11.98 4.70
CA ASN A 266 31.61 -13.31 5.29
C ASN A 266 32.41 -13.39 6.61
N SER A 267 33.55 -12.68 6.69
CA SER A 267 34.35 -12.60 7.94
C SER A 267 33.70 -11.74 9.04
N THR A 268 32.70 -10.92 8.71
CA THR A 268 32.00 -10.03 9.66
C THR A 268 30.56 -10.45 9.93
N VAL A 269 30.15 -11.64 9.48
CA VAL A 269 28.81 -12.19 9.78
C VAL A 269 28.51 -12.20 11.28
N PRO A 270 29.40 -12.67 12.19
CA PRO A 270 29.12 -12.68 13.62
C PRO A 270 28.83 -11.26 14.17
N ASP A 271 29.61 -10.27 13.73
CA ASP A 271 29.41 -8.87 14.13
C ASP A 271 28.08 -8.33 13.59
N LEU A 272 27.70 -8.70 12.36
CA LEU A 272 26.41 -8.33 11.76
C LEU A 272 25.24 -8.95 12.52
N GLU A 273 25.34 -10.23 12.88
CA GLU A 273 24.32 -10.91 13.69
C GLU A 273 24.17 -10.26 15.07
N GLU A 274 25.28 -9.91 15.72
CA GLU A 274 25.26 -9.23 17.03
C GLU A 274 24.62 -7.83 16.94
N ILE A 275 24.98 -7.03 15.93
CA ILE A 275 24.46 -5.67 15.75
C ILE A 275 22.96 -5.69 15.41
N LEU A 276 22.51 -6.65 14.62
CA LEU A 276 21.14 -6.70 14.13
C LEU A 276 20.21 -7.51 15.01
N GLY A 277 20.75 -8.44 15.81
CA GLY A 277 19.94 -9.41 16.56
C GLY A 277 19.22 -10.43 15.66
N VAL A 278 19.64 -10.59 14.40
CA VAL A 278 19.07 -11.57 13.46
C VAL A 278 20.12 -12.56 13.01
N ARG A 279 19.69 -13.79 12.72
CA ARG A 279 20.58 -14.86 12.28
C ARG A 279 20.74 -14.85 10.76
N ILE A 280 21.98 -14.88 10.30
CA ILE A 280 22.36 -15.00 8.89
C ILE A 280 22.70 -16.47 8.63
N ILE A 281 21.94 -17.12 7.75
CA ILE A 281 22.14 -18.52 7.38
C ILE A 281 23.30 -18.65 6.41
N ASP A 282 23.35 -17.77 5.42
CA ASP A 282 24.34 -17.84 4.35
C ASP A 282 24.61 -16.44 3.78
N VAL A 283 25.86 -16.21 3.41
CA VAL A 283 26.31 -15.05 2.64
C VAL A 283 26.99 -15.60 1.41
N PHE A 284 26.30 -15.49 0.27
CA PHE A 284 26.82 -15.72 -1.08
C PHE A 284 27.90 -16.82 -1.18
N HIS A 285 27.46 -18.07 -1.36
CA HIS A 285 28.32 -19.16 -1.85
C HIS A 285 27.98 -19.48 -3.31
N LYS A 286 29.00 -19.73 -4.14
CA LYS A 286 28.81 -20.23 -5.52
C LYS A 286 27.98 -21.52 -5.47
N LEU A 287 26.86 -21.57 -6.18
CA LEU A 287 25.98 -22.75 -6.27
C LEU A 287 26.57 -23.91 -7.10
N CYS A 288 27.88 -24.11 -7.04
CA CYS A 288 28.62 -25.09 -7.83
C CYS A 288 28.71 -26.48 -7.18
N ALA A 289 28.20 -26.62 -5.95
CA ALA A 289 28.18 -27.88 -5.24
C ALA A 289 27.18 -28.83 -5.90
N GLY A 290 27.65 -30.00 -6.37
CA GLY A 290 26.82 -31.03 -7.01
C GLY A 290 26.77 -30.98 -8.54
N LEU A 291 27.53 -30.09 -9.19
CA LEU A 291 27.72 -30.11 -10.65
C LEU A 291 28.94 -30.97 -11.02
N ASP A 292 28.82 -31.72 -12.12
CA ASP A 292 29.93 -32.50 -12.73
C ASP A 292 30.91 -31.59 -13.50
N CYS A 293 31.33 -30.48 -12.91
CA CYS A 293 32.37 -29.62 -13.47
C CYS A 293 33.34 -29.11 -12.42
N PRO A 294 34.63 -28.94 -12.74
CA PRO A 294 35.59 -28.42 -11.78
C PRO A 294 35.17 -27.02 -11.32
N LEU A 295 35.29 -26.74 -10.01
CA LEU A 295 34.94 -25.45 -9.40
C LEU A 295 35.53 -24.22 -10.12
N LYS A 296 36.66 -24.39 -10.82
CA LYS A 296 37.30 -23.34 -11.62
C LYS A 296 36.50 -22.93 -12.85
N PHE A 297 35.70 -23.83 -13.41
CA PHE A 297 34.86 -23.61 -14.60
C PHE A 297 33.40 -23.37 -14.26
N CYS A 298 33.05 -23.35 -12.97
CA CYS A 298 31.69 -23.06 -12.56
C CYS A 298 31.50 -21.57 -12.23
N GLU A 299 30.57 -20.95 -12.93
CA GLU A 299 30.14 -19.57 -12.74
C GLU A 299 28.70 -19.55 -12.24
N GLU A 300 28.43 -18.68 -11.27
CA GLU A 300 27.07 -18.45 -10.81
C GLU A 300 26.49 -17.27 -11.59
N LYS A 301 25.29 -17.46 -12.13
CA LYS A 301 24.53 -16.45 -12.84
C LYS A 301 23.30 -16.06 -12.04
N VAL A 302 23.17 -14.76 -11.79
CA VAL A 302 21.98 -14.16 -11.17
C VAL A 302 21.14 -13.54 -12.27
N THR A 303 19.86 -13.91 -12.31
CA THR A 303 18.86 -13.34 -13.21
C THR A 303 17.66 -12.87 -12.42
N VAL A 304 16.88 -11.95 -12.98
CA VAL A 304 15.65 -11.44 -12.37
C VAL A 304 14.46 -11.66 -13.31
N ASP A 305 13.27 -11.85 -12.74
CA ASP A 305 12.02 -11.90 -13.49
C ASP A 305 11.18 -10.64 -13.18
N GLU A 306 11.10 -9.74 -14.15
CA GLU A 306 10.32 -8.50 -14.06
C GLU A 306 8.81 -8.71 -14.11
N ASN A 307 8.34 -9.87 -14.57
CA ASN A 307 6.91 -10.17 -14.58
C ASN A 307 6.41 -10.50 -13.18
N ILE A 308 7.32 -10.86 -12.27
CA ILE A 308 7.05 -11.23 -10.89
C ILE A 308 7.69 -10.19 -9.97
N MET A 309 7.01 -9.05 -9.84
CA MET A 309 7.37 -8.00 -8.89
C MET A 309 6.70 -8.24 -7.53
N SER A 310 7.46 -8.10 -6.46
CA SER A 310 6.95 -8.17 -5.08
C SER A 310 7.00 -6.79 -4.44
N THR A 311 5.93 -6.41 -3.74
CA THR A 311 5.83 -5.14 -3.01
C THR A 311 5.81 -5.43 -1.52
N HIS A 312 6.82 -4.92 -0.82
CA HIS A 312 6.95 -5.03 0.63
C HIS A 312 6.91 -3.62 1.22
N SER A 313 5.90 -3.32 2.02
CA SER A 313 5.61 -1.95 2.47
C SER A 313 5.35 -1.90 3.97
N THR A 314 5.95 -0.89 4.59
CA THR A 314 5.67 -0.43 5.95
C THR A 314 4.92 0.91 5.87
N ALA A 315 4.65 1.53 7.02
CA ALA A 315 3.99 2.83 7.07
C ALA A 315 4.81 3.99 6.47
N ARG A 316 6.14 3.83 6.29
CA ARG A 316 7.05 4.90 5.82
C ARG A 316 7.98 4.50 4.67
N LEU A 317 8.15 3.21 4.43
CA LEU A 317 9.03 2.66 3.39
C LEU A 317 8.29 1.62 2.56
N SER A 318 8.52 1.61 1.26
CA SER A 318 8.08 0.54 0.37
C SER A 318 9.19 0.14 -0.58
N PHE A 319 9.36 -1.17 -0.79
CA PHE A 319 10.28 -1.74 -1.76
C PHE A 319 9.49 -2.56 -2.76
N VAL A 320 9.71 -2.28 -4.05
CA VAL A 320 9.12 -3.00 -5.17
C VAL A 320 10.25 -3.61 -5.97
N THR A 321 10.44 -4.92 -5.82
CA THR A 321 11.62 -5.59 -6.37
C THR A 321 11.24 -6.82 -7.19
N PRO A 322 12.00 -7.15 -8.25
CA PRO A 322 11.77 -8.36 -9.02
C PRO A 322 12.18 -9.58 -8.21
N ARG A 323 11.60 -10.74 -8.56
CA ARG A 323 12.09 -12.02 -8.07
C ARG A 323 13.43 -12.35 -8.72
N HIS A 324 14.42 -12.76 -7.94
CA HIS A 324 15.71 -13.21 -8.45
C HIS A 324 15.84 -14.73 -8.43
N HIS A 325 16.61 -15.23 -9.40
CA HIS A 325 16.98 -16.61 -9.55
C HIS A 325 18.50 -16.73 -9.62
N ARG A 326 19.03 -17.69 -8.87
CA ARG A 326 20.46 -17.99 -8.82
C ARG A 326 20.66 -19.36 -9.46
N THR A 327 21.49 -19.43 -10.50
CA THR A 327 21.80 -20.68 -11.20
C THR A 327 23.31 -20.82 -11.36
N ALA A 328 23.81 -22.04 -11.35
CA ALA A 328 25.21 -22.31 -11.63
C ALA A 328 25.35 -22.90 -13.04
N VAL A 329 26.33 -22.40 -13.79
CA VAL A 329 26.62 -22.79 -15.17
C VAL A 329 28.07 -23.25 -15.24
N CYS A 330 28.30 -24.40 -15.86
CA CYS A 330 29.64 -24.87 -16.19
C CYS A 330 30.06 -24.28 -17.53
N LEU A 331 31.15 -23.51 -17.52
CA LEU A 331 31.79 -22.99 -18.72
C LEU A 331 32.61 -24.13 -19.35
N CYS A 332 32.28 -24.47 -20.59
CA CYS A 332 33.01 -25.45 -21.39
C CYS A 332 34.30 -24.85 -21.97
#